data_AF-A0A353H5N4-F1
#
_entry.id   AF-A0A353H5N4-F1
#
_cell.length_a   1.000
_cell.length_b   1.000
_cell.length_c   1.000
_cell.angle_alpha   90.00
_cell.angle_beta   90.00
_cell.angle_gamma   90.00
#
_symmetry.space_group_name_H-M   'P 1'
#
loop_
_entity.id
_entity.type
_entity.pdbx_description
1 polymer ?
#
loop_
_entity_poly.entity_id
_entity_poly.type
_entity_poly.pdbx_seq_one_letter_code
_entity_poly.pdbx_strand_id
1 'polypeptide(L)'
;MFGLVFTLTKGNWVNLLGLDIFDLDLLIILITYLLFLYGQTAAGIFAFGQGFLVDLFSGGFNGLFAFLYLSIFGGICIGSRFVNINNPKGQFIIVFMAVFMKKVVFFIVLSLFYQEILFSTSFLWISGVSVIGTALIAPLIFYLFNHLRNFLEKYQHDTSIGQV
;
A
#
# COMPACT_ATOMS: atom_id res chain seq x y z
N MET A 1 31.52 3.72 5.18
CA MET A 1 31.19 3.96 6.61
C MET A 1 30.08 4.99 6.83
N PHE A 2 29.90 6.00 5.97
CA PHE A 2 28.80 6.99 6.10
C PHE A 2 27.38 6.40 6.00
N GLY A 3 27.18 5.30 5.27
CA GLY A 3 25.86 4.66 5.14
C GLY A 3 25.32 4.12 6.47
N LEU A 4 26.17 3.58 7.36
CA LEU A 4 25.74 3.07 8.66
C LEU A 4 25.29 4.19 9.60
N VAL A 5 25.99 5.33 9.58
CA VAL A 5 25.60 6.51 10.36
C VAL A 5 24.30 7.12 9.83
N PHE A 6 24.12 7.16 8.50
CA PHE A 6 22.86 7.64 7.91
C PHE A 6 21.68 6.71 8.23
N THR A 7 21.87 5.39 8.19
CA THR A 7 20.83 4.41 8.56
C THR A 7 20.48 4.48 10.05
N LEU A 8 21.47 4.60 10.94
CA LEU A 8 21.22 4.71 12.39
C LEU A 8 20.60 6.06 12.77
N THR A 9 20.98 7.15 12.10
CA THR A 9 20.40 8.48 12.36
C THR A 9 18.97 8.55 11.81
N LYS A 10 18.71 8.00 10.62
CA LYS A 10 17.37 7.97 10.01
C LYS A 10 16.39 7.11 10.82
N GLY A 11 16.86 6.03 11.44
CA GLY A 11 16.04 5.21 12.36
C GLY A 11 15.54 5.97 13.59
N ASN A 12 16.30 6.95 14.09
CA ASN A 12 15.91 7.73 15.26
C ASN A 12 14.89 8.84 14.94
N TRP A 13 14.97 9.45 13.75
CA TRP A 13 14.02 10.48 13.33
C TRP A 13 12.63 9.92 12.99
N VAL A 14 12.55 8.72 12.43
CA VAL A 14 11.28 8.03 12.16
C VAL A 14 10.59 7.58 13.45
N ASN A 15 11.39 7.17 14.46
CA ASN A 15 10.91 6.81 15.79
C ASN A 15 10.39 8.03 16.57
N LEU A 16 11.04 9.20 16.43
CA LEU A 16 10.66 10.44 17.13
C LEU A 16 9.30 11.03 16.67
N LEU A 17 8.89 10.76 15.43
CA LEU A 17 7.59 11.21 14.90
C LEU A 17 6.44 10.22 15.14
N GLY A 18 6.70 9.04 15.71
CA GLY A 18 5.67 8.01 15.90
C GLY A 18 5.05 7.48 14.59
N LEU A 19 5.66 7.80 13.45
CA LEU A 19 5.18 7.39 12.12
C LEU A 19 5.52 5.93 11.79
N ASP A 20 6.36 5.27 12.59
CA ASP A 20 6.60 3.82 12.49
C ASP A 20 5.42 3.00 13.06
N ILE A 21 4.58 3.61 13.90
CA ILE A 21 3.37 3.00 14.48
C ILE A 21 2.19 3.04 13.48
N PHE A 22 2.27 3.94 12.50
CA PHE A 22 1.35 4.09 11.39
C PHE A 22 2.06 3.79 10.07
N ASP A 23 2.58 2.56 9.93
CA ASP A 23 2.93 1.96 8.63
C ASP A 23 1.63 1.80 7.82
N LEU A 24 1.13 2.94 7.32
CA LEU A 24 -0.07 3.05 6.52
C LEU A 24 0.28 2.60 5.12
N ASP A 25 -0.39 1.54 4.68
CA ASP A 25 -0.10 0.88 3.42
C ASP A 25 -0.72 1.65 2.23
N LEU A 26 -0.23 2.88 2.02
CA LEU A 26 -0.66 3.79 0.95
C LEU A 26 -0.51 3.14 -0.43
N LEU A 27 0.49 2.27 -0.61
CA LEU A 27 0.67 1.49 -1.83
C LEU A 27 -0.51 0.57 -2.11
N ILE A 28 -1.04 -0.11 -1.09
CA ILE A 28 -2.21 -0.99 -1.24
C ILE A 28 -3.46 -0.17 -1.57
N ILE A 29 -3.63 0.98 -0.93
CA ILE A 29 -4.72 1.91 -1.24
C ILE A 29 -4.62 2.36 -2.70
N LEU A 30 -3.42 2.72 -3.16
CA LEU A 30 -3.19 3.16 -4.53
C LEU A 30 -3.41 2.04 -5.55
N ILE A 31 -2.93 0.82 -5.30
CA ILE A 31 -3.19 -0.35 -6.17
C ILE A 31 -4.70 -0.60 -6.27
N THR A 32 -5.43 -0.56 -5.14
CA THR A 32 -6.88 -0.74 -5.10
C THR A 32 -7.60 0.38 -5.87
N TYR A 33 -7.13 1.61 -5.73
CA TYR A 33 -7.69 2.76 -6.45
C TYR A 33 -7.41 2.71 -7.96
N LEU A 34 -6.21 2.28 -8.36
CA LEU A 34 -5.86 2.11 -9.76
C LEU A 34 -6.67 0.99 -10.39
N LEU A 35 -6.92 -0.09 -9.65
CA LEU A 35 -7.79 -1.18 -10.10
C LEU A 35 -9.22 -0.66 -10.32
N PHE A 36 -9.70 0.20 -9.43
CA PHE A 36 -11.02 0.79 -9.53
C PHE A 36 -11.18 1.70 -10.77
N LEU A 37 -10.18 2.52 -11.08
CA LEU A 37 -10.27 3.49 -12.18
C LEU A 37 -9.85 2.95 -13.54
N TYR A 38 -8.69 2.29 -13.60
CA TYR A 38 -8.02 1.92 -14.85
C TYR A 38 -8.05 0.41 -15.12
N GLY A 39 -8.66 -0.36 -14.22
CA GLY A 39 -8.80 -1.80 -14.34
C GLY A 39 -7.55 -2.60 -13.96
N GLN A 40 -7.60 -3.90 -14.25
CA GLN A 40 -6.60 -4.88 -13.79
C GLN A 40 -5.21 -4.64 -14.38
N THR A 41 -5.11 -4.30 -15.66
CA THR A 41 -3.81 -4.18 -16.35
C THR A 41 -2.96 -3.05 -15.76
N ALA A 42 -3.54 -1.86 -15.58
CA ALA A 42 -2.82 -0.71 -15.02
C ALA A 42 -2.39 -0.95 -13.57
N ALA A 43 -3.31 -1.50 -12.75
CA ALA A 43 -3.04 -1.83 -11.36
C ALA A 43 -1.96 -2.91 -11.21
N GLY A 44 -1.96 -3.92 -12.08
CA GLY A 44 -0.95 -4.98 -12.09
C GLY A 44 0.44 -4.48 -12.47
N ILE A 45 0.54 -3.68 -13.55
CA ILE A 45 1.81 -3.04 -13.95
C ILE A 45 2.34 -2.15 -12.84
N PHE A 46 1.46 -1.36 -12.22
CA PHE A 46 1.83 -0.50 -11.10
C PHE A 46 2.32 -1.30 -9.89
N ALA A 47 1.60 -2.35 -9.47
CA ALA A 47 1.98 -3.20 -8.34
C ALA A 47 3.34 -3.88 -8.58
N PHE A 48 3.55 -4.43 -9.78
CA PHE A 48 4.83 -5.04 -10.15
C PHE A 48 5.96 -4.00 -10.18
N GLY A 49 5.74 -2.85 -10.82
CA GLY A 49 6.73 -1.78 -10.90
C GLY A 49 7.12 -1.24 -9.53
N GLN A 50 6.14 -1.01 -8.65
CA GLN A 50 6.41 -0.58 -7.28
C GLN A 50 7.18 -1.63 -6.50
N GLY A 51 6.80 -2.91 -6.60
CA GLY A 51 7.54 -3.97 -5.93
C GLY A 51 8.97 -4.13 -6.42
N PHE A 52 9.19 -4.04 -7.73
CA PHE A 52 10.52 -4.05 -8.32
C PHE A 52 11.38 -2.86 -7.88
N LEU A 53 10.80 -1.65 -7.83
CA LEU A 53 11.50 -0.46 -7.33
C LEU A 53 11.88 -0.62 -5.85
N VAL A 54 10.95 -1.10 -5.02
CA VAL A 54 11.23 -1.36 -3.61
C VAL A 54 12.32 -2.42 -3.45
N ASP A 55 12.30 -3.48 -4.25
CA ASP A 55 13.38 -4.49 -4.24
C ASP A 55 14.74 -3.88 -4.60
N LEU A 56 14.83 -3.03 -5.62
CA LEU A 56 16.08 -2.38 -6.04
C LEU A 56 16.66 -1.44 -4.98
N PHE A 57 15.81 -0.70 -4.26
CA PHE A 57 16.23 0.31 -3.30
C PHE A 57 16.30 -0.19 -1.85
N SER A 58 15.59 -1.26 -1.50
CA SER A 58 15.55 -1.78 -0.11
C SER A 58 16.80 -2.55 0.28
N GLY A 59 17.64 -2.96 -0.67
CA GLY A 59 18.79 -3.82 -0.42
C GLY A 59 18.42 -5.20 0.16
N GLY A 60 17.13 -5.57 0.08
CA GLY A 60 16.58 -6.81 0.58
C GLY A 60 16.72 -7.97 -0.42
N PHE A 61 15.93 -9.03 -0.22
CA PHE A 61 15.88 -10.15 -1.16
C PHE A 61 15.33 -9.71 -2.52
N ASN A 62 16.15 -9.83 -3.56
CA ASN A 62 15.80 -9.47 -4.95
C ASN A 62 14.52 -10.20 -5.40
N GLY A 63 13.39 -9.49 -5.43
CA GLY A 63 12.10 -10.01 -5.88
C GLY A 63 11.07 -10.26 -4.76
N LEU A 64 11.44 -10.07 -3.49
CA LEU A 64 10.54 -10.30 -2.36
C LEU A 64 9.34 -9.35 -2.39
N PHE A 65 9.59 -8.05 -2.55
CA PHE A 65 8.54 -7.05 -2.57
C PHE A 65 7.74 -7.12 -3.87
N ALA A 66 8.38 -7.40 -5.01
CA ALA A 66 7.67 -7.67 -6.28
C ALA A 66 6.67 -8.83 -6.15
N PHE A 67 7.08 -9.95 -5.58
CA PHE A 67 6.18 -11.09 -5.33
C PHE A 67 5.04 -10.71 -4.38
N LEU A 68 5.37 -10.00 -3.31
CA LEU A 68 4.44 -9.64 -2.25
C LEU A 68 3.37 -8.65 -2.75
N TYR A 69 3.73 -7.63 -3.53
CA TYR A 69 2.76 -6.72 -4.15
C TYR A 69 1.93 -7.37 -5.25
N LEU A 70 2.51 -8.30 -6.03
CA LEU A 70 1.73 -9.11 -6.98
C LEU A 70 0.71 -10.01 -6.28
N SER A 71 1.10 -10.63 -5.16
CA SER A 71 0.19 -11.45 -4.35
C SER A 71 -0.95 -10.61 -3.77
N ILE A 72 -0.65 -9.40 -3.29
CA ILE A 72 -1.68 -8.45 -2.82
C ILE A 72 -2.61 -8.05 -3.97
N PHE A 73 -2.06 -7.69 -5.13
CA PHE A 73 -2.85 -7.35 -6.30
C PHE A 73 -3.79 -8.50 -6.71
N GLY A 74 -3.31 -9.74 -6.71
CA GLY A 74 -4.14 -10.92 -6.90
C GLY A 74 -5.25 -11.04 -5.86
N GLY A 75 -4.93 -10.83 -4.58
CA GLY A 75 -5.91 -10.79 -3.49
C GLY A 75 -6.99 -9.72 -3.68
N ILE A 76 -6.60 -8.50 -4.07
CA ILE A 76 -7.52 -7.40 -4.39
C ILE A 76 -8.39 -7.77 -5.60
N CYS A 77 -7.82 -8.38 -6.65
CA CYS A 77 -8.59 -8.79 -7.83
C CYS A 77 -9.62 -9.86 -7.52
N ILE A 78 -9.28 -10.81 -6.65
CA ILE A 78 -10.22 -11.83 -6.19
C ILE A 78 -11.27 -11.19 -5.27
N GLY A 79 -10.84 -10.39 -4.29
CA GLY A 79 -11.73 -9.71 -3.34
C GLY A 79 -12.72 -8.75 -4.00
N SER A 80 -12.29 -8.04 -5.04
CA SER A 80 -13.13 -7.11 -5.80
C SER A 80 -14.23 -7.78 -6.63
N ARG A 81 -14.13 -9.09 -6.89
CA ARG A 81 -15.23 -9.87 -7.48
C ARG A 81 -16.36 -10.12 -6.48
N PHE A 82 -16.03 -10.24 -5.20
CA PHE A 82 -17.02 -10.50 -4.14
C PHE A 82 -17.53 -9.23 -3.48
N VAL A 83 -16.74 -8.15 -3.48
CA VAL A 83 -17.02 -6.91 -2.77
C VAL A 83 -17.00 -5.73 -3.73
N ASN A 84 -18.03 -4.89 -3.67
CA ASN A 84 -18.15 -3.74 -4.57
C ASN A 84 -17.26 -2.56 -4.12
N ILE A 85 -16.22 -2.25 -4.91
CA ILE A 85 -15.28 -1.13 -4.64
C ILE A 85 -15.95 0.25 -4.77
N ASN A 86 -17.09 0.37 -5.44
CA ASN A 86 -17.80 1.66 -5.53
C ASN A 86 -18.31 2.16 -4.18
N ASN A 87 -18.59 1.24 -3.25
CA ASN A 87 -19.10 1.60 -1.93
C ASN A 87 -17.95 1.84 -0.95
N PRO A 88 -18.03 2.86 -0.08
CA PRO A 88 -16.99 3.13 0.92
C PRO A 88 -16.78 1.95 1.88
N LYS A 89 -17.86 1.20 2.18
CA LYS A 89 -17.78 -0.05 2.94
C LYS A 89 -16.97 -1.13 2.21
N GLY A 90 -17.10 -1.22 0.89
CA GLY A 90 -16.35 -2.19 0.10
C GLY A 90 -14.87 -1.83 -0.04
N GLN A 91 -14.56 -0.54 -0.18
CA GLN A 91 -13.19 -0.02 -0.14
C GLN A 91 -12.51 -0.38 1.17
N PHE A 92 -13.18 -0.14 2.30
CA PHE A 92 -12.70 -0.53 3.62
C PHE A 92 -12.39 -2.04 3.69
N ILE A 93 -13.36 -2.90 3.31
CA ILE A 93 -13.20 -4.36 3.40
C ILE A 93 -12.06 -4.87 2.52
N ILE A 94 -11.97 -4.40 1.27
CA ILE A 94 -10.94 -4.85 0.33
C ILE A 94 -9.56 -4.42 0.80
N VAL A 95 -9.40 -3.15 1.21
CA VAL A 95 -8.11 -2.66 1.72
C VAL A 95 -7.74 -3.38 3.01
N PHE A 96 -8.68 -3.57 3.93
CA PHE A 96 -8.46 -4.34 5.15
C PHE A 96 -7.92 -5.75 4.84
N MET A 97 -8.62 -6.48 3.96
CA MET A 97 -8.24 -7.84 3.56
C MET A 97 -6.88 -7.86 2.86
N ALA A 98 -6.60 -6.87 2.01
CA ALA A 98 -5.34 -6.76 1.28
C ALA A 98 -4.14 -6.46 2.20
N VAL A 99 -4.29 -5.52 3.14
CA VAL A 99 -3.24 -5.20 4.13
C VAL A 99 -3.03 -6.38 5.08
N PHE A 100 -4.11 -7.05 5.49
CA PHE A 100 -4.00 -8.26 6.30
C PHE A 100 -3.25 -9.37 5.55
N MET A 101 -3.62 -9.64 4.30
CA MET A 101 -2.95 -10.60 3.43
C MET A 101 -1.47 -10.25 3.24
N LYS A 102 -1.13 -8.97 3.07
CA LYS A 102 0.26 -8.51 3.02
C LYS A 102 1.05 -8.95 4.25
N LYS A 103 0.53 -8.67 5.45
CA LYS A 103 1.22 -9.00 6.71
C LYS A 103 1.36 -10.52 6.87
N VAL A 104 0.36 -11.31 6.48
CA VAL A 104 0.40 -12.79 6.49
C VAL A 104 1.43 -13.33 5.50
N VAL A 105 1.43 -12.88 4.24
CA VAL A 105 2.40 -13.31 3.23
C VAL A 105 3.81 -12.92 3.64
N PHE A 106 4.00 -11.69 4.13
CA PHE A 106 5.28 -11.24 4.65
C PHE A 106 5.78 -12.12 5.80
N PHE A 107 4.89 -12.46 6.74
CA PHE A 107 5.18 -13.36 7.84
C PHE A 107 5.62 -14.75 7.36
N ILE A 108 4.86 -15.36 6.45
CA ILE A 108 5.19 -16.68 5.88
C ILE A 108 6.57 -16.65 5.23
N VAL A 109 6.83 -15.63 4.40
CA VAL A 109 8.11 -15.53 3.71
C VAL A 109 9.25 -15.34 4.70
N LEU A 110 9.11 -14.46 5.68
CA LEU A 110 10.11 -14.27 6.72
C LEU A 110 10.38 -15.55 7.52
N SER A 111 9.35 -16.31 7.89
CA SER A 111 9.51 -17.59 8.60
C SER A 111 10.24 -18.66 7.79
N LEU A 112 10.14 -18.62 6.44
CA LEU A 112 10.89 -19.54 5.58
C LEU A 112 12.39 -19.20 5.52
N PHE A 113 12.75 -17.92 5.62
CA PHE A 113 14.14 -17.47 5.52
C PHE A 113 14.85 -17.33 6.87
N TYR A 114 14.11 -17.06 7.95
CA TYR A 114 14.64 -16.87 9.30
C TYR A 114 13.93 -17.82 10.28
N GLN A 115 14.63 -18.88 10.68
CA GLN A 115 14.09 -19.91 11.58
C GLN A 115 13.92 -19.47 13.04
N GLU A 116 14.44 -18.29 13.45
CA GLU A 116 14.41 -17.82 14.85
C GLU A 116 13.60 -16.53 15.07
N ILE A 117 12.53 -16.30 14.31
CA ILE A 117 11.72 -15.11 14.57
C ILE A 117 10.72 -15.37 15.69
N LEU A 118 11.13 -15.08 16.94
CA LEU A 118 10.23 -14.94 18.08
C LEU A 118 9.52 -13.58 17.98
N PHE A 119 8.37 -13.57 17.31
CA PHE A 119 7.53 -12.37 17.26
C PHE A 119 6.89 -12.10 18.63
N SER A 120 7.11 -10.90 19.16
CA SER A 120 6.48 -10.43 20.39
C SER A 120 4.99 -10.13 20.18
N THR A 121 4.16 -10.37 21.20
CA THR A 121 2.74 -9.98 21.23
C THR A 121 2.53 -8.52 20.87
N SER A 122 3.49 -7.65 21.18
CA SER A 122 3.48 -6.23 20.80
C SER A 122 3.52 -6.01 19.29
N PHE A 123 4.26 -6.84 18.54
CA PHE A 123 4.33 -6.75 17.08
C PHE A 123 3.00 -7.07 16.41
N LEU A 124 2.27 -8.05 16.95
CA LEU A 124 0.92 -8.41 16.47
C LEU A 124 -0.09 -7.29 16.73
N TRP A 125 -0.04 -6.66 17.92
CA TRP A 125 -0.90 -5.53 18.24
C TRP A 125 -0.65 -4.32 17.34
N ILE A 126 0.62 -3.94 17.14
CA ILE A 126 0.99 -2.82 16.25
C ILE A 126 0.55 -3.12 14.80
N SER A 127 0.76 -4.36 14.33
CA SER A 127 0.31 -4.78 13.00
C SER A 127 -1.21 -4.71 12.85
N GLY A 128 -1.97 -5.11 13.87
CA GLY A 128 -3.42 -5.00 13.88
C GLY A 128 -3.92 -3.56 13.78
N VAL A 129 -3.31 -2.66 14.56
CA VAL A 129 -3.63 -1.22 14.51
C VAL A 129 -3.30 -0.62 13.15
N SER A 130 -2.16 -0.97 12.55
CA SER A 130 -1.78 -0.52 11.19
C SER A 130 -2.77 -1.00 10.12
N VAL A 131 -3.21 -2.27 10.18
CA VAL A 131 -4.20 -2.83 9.25
C VAL A 131 -5.53 -2.06 9.33
N ILE A 132 -6.05 -1.87 10.55
CA ILE A 132 -7.31 -1.15 10.79
C ILE A 132 -7.18 0.32 10.38
N GLY A 133 -6.07 0.98 10.76
CA GLY A 133 -5.81 2.37 10.43
C GLY A 133 -5.75 2.60 8.92
N THR A 134 -5.04 1.73 8.18
CA THR A 134 -4.97 1.81 6.71
C THR A 134 -6.33 1.62 6.07
N ALA A 135 -7.10 0.63 6.52
CA ALA A 135 -8.44 0.37 6.00
C ALA A 135 -9.42 1.53 6.26
N LEU A 136 -9.37 2.14 7.46
CA LEU A 136 -10.22 3.28 7.82
C LEU A 136 -9.90 4.53 6.99
N ILE A 137 -8.63 4.76 6.70
CA ILE A 137 -8.17 5.91 5.92
C ILE A 137 -8.44 5.71 4.42
N ALA A 138 -8.54 4.47 3.93
CA ALA A 138 -8.77 4.16 2.53
C ALA A 138 -9.95 4.92 1.88
N PRO A 139 -11.20 4.87 2.40
CA PRO A 139 -12.31 5.60 1.79
C PRO A 139 -12.10 7.12 1.80
N LEU A 140 -11.41 7.66 2.81
CA LEU A 140 -11.07 9.09 2.87
C LEU A 140 -10.09 9.47 1.75
N ILE A 141 -9.06 8.64 1.52
CA ILE A 141 -8.08 8.85 0.43
C ILE A 141 -8.76 8.69 -0.94
N PHE A 142 -9.65 7.71 -1.09
CA PHE A 142 -10.43 7.54 -2.33
C PHE A 142 -11.27 8.78 -2.63
N TYR A 143 -11.94 9.33 -1.61
CA TYR A 143 -12.70 10.57 -1.74
C TYR A 143 -11.81 11.74 -2.16
N LEU A 144 -10.65 11.91 -1.51
CA LEU A 144 -9.68 12.96 -1.85
C LEU A 144 -9.18 12.83 -3.29
N PHE A 145 -8.80 11.62 -3.73
CA PHE A 145 -8.33 11.40 -5.10
C PHE A 145 -9.43 11.64 -6.14
N ASN A 146 -10.68 11.27 -5.86
CA ASN A 146 -11.78 11.56 -6.76
C ASN A 146 -12.06 13.07 -6.84
N HIS A 147 -11.95 13.79 -5.71
CA HIS A 147 -12.09 15.25 -5.69
C HIS A 147 -11.00 15.94 -6.51
N LEU A 148 -9.74 15.53 -6.32
CA LEU A 148 -8.60 16.05 -7.10
C LEU A 148 -8.75 15.76 -8.60
N ARG A 149 -9.20 14.56 -8.98
CA ARG A 149 -9.44 14.22 -10.38
C ARG A 149 -10.49 15.14 -11.00
N ASN A 150 -11.64 15.29 -10.34
CA ASN A 150 -12.72 16.15 -10.83
C ASN A 150 -12.29 17.62 -10.92
N PHE A 151 -11.44 18.09 -10.00
CA PHE A 151 -10.86 19.43 -10.04
C PHE A 151 -9.92 19.61 -11.26
N LEU A 152 -9.05 18.64 -11.52
CA LEU A 152 -8.13 18.65 -12.66
C LEU A 152 -8.88 18.58 -14.00
N GLU A 153 -9.89 17.72 -14.10
CA GLU A 153 -10.76 17.62 -15.30
C GLU A 153 -11.47 18.94 -15.57
N LYS A 154 -12.00 19.59 -14.53
CA LYS A 154 -12.64 20.90 -14.65
C LYS A 154 -11.66 21.97 -15.11
N TYR A 155 -10.45 22.01 -14.53
CA TYR A 155 -9.42 22.96 -14.90
C TYR A 155 -8.97 22.79 -16.37
N GLN A 156 -8.82 21.55 -16.81
CA GLN A 156 -8.45 21.24 -18.19
C GLN A 156 -9.56 21.64 -19.18
N HIS A 157 -10.83 21.53 -18.80
CA HIS A 157 -11.95 21.97 -19.62
C HIS A 157 -12.03 23.50 -19.74
N ASP A 158 -11.85 24.25 -18.64
CA ASP A 158 -11.85 25.71 -18.66
C ASP A 158 -10.67 26.28 -19.49
N THR A 159 -9.52 25.61 -19.46
CA THR A 159 -8.34 26.01 -20.26
C THR A 159 -8.55 25.76 -21.76
N SER A 160 -9.36 24.76 -22.14
CA SER A 160 -9.69 24.48 -23.55
C SER A 160 -10.67 25.47 -24.18
N ILE A 161 -11.49 26.16 -23.37
CA ILE A 161 -12.47 27.15 -23.85
C ILE A 161 -11.85 28.57 -23.95
N GLY A 162 -10.83 28.88 -23.15
CA GLY A 162 -10.12 30.17 -23.20
C GLY A 162 -9.15 30.34 -24.38
N GLN A 163 -9.09 29.40 -25.31
CA GLN A 163 -8.22 29.42 -26.50
C GLN A 163 -8.99 29.58 -27.83
N VAL A 164 -10.28 29.94 -27.77
CA VAL A 164 -11.10 30.24 -28.96
C VAL A 164 -11.45 31.72 -29.02
#